data_AF-A0A093ZVF7-F1
#
_entry.id   AF-A0A093ZVF7-F1
#
_cell.length_a   1.000
_cell.length_b   1.000
_cell.length_c   1.000
_cell.angle_alpha   90.00
_cell.angle_beta   90.00
_cell.angle_gamma   90.00
#
_symmetry.space_group_name_H-M   'P 1'
#
loop_
_entity.id
_entity.type
_entity.pdbx_description
1 polymer ?
#
loop_
_entity_poly.entity_id
_entity_poly.type
_entity_poly.pdbx_seq_one_letter_code
_entity_poly.pdbx_strand_id
1 'polypeptide(L)'
;VGPAALVGVGTAVIPADFEDSENITVAAVTSGTGEHMATTMASQKCAERLYFCTKRGRGGTNTETNEEEAMESFVLNDFMEHPGVKNSHSAGAIGVMAVKKMPKGYFLHFAHNTDSFALASMHSGEREPKCVMSRIGDSGVVVQGGRKIRVE
;
A
#
# COMPACT_ATOMS: atom_id res chain seq x y z
N VAL A 1 0.58 -21.75 -8.92
CA VAL A 1 1.21 -20.41 -9.09
C VAL A 1 0.86 -19.59 -7.86
N GLY A 2 1.83 -18.89 -7.27
CA GLY A 2 1.61 -18.11 -6.05
C GLY A 2 1.01 -16.73 -6.32
N PRO A 3 0.39 -16.07 -5.32
CA PRO A 3 -0.27 -14.78 -5.46
C PRO A 3 0.65 -13.63 -5.90
N ALA A 4 1.94 -13.71 -5.57
CA ALA A 4 2.95 -12.77 -6.03
C ALA A 4 3.08 -12.72 -7.57
N ALA A 5 2.73 -13.80 -8.27
CA ALA A 5 2.81 -13.89 -9.73
C ALA A 5 1.50 -13.51 -10.44
N LEU A 6 0.45 -13.15 -9.68
CA LEU A 6 -0.84 -12.76 -10.24
C LEU A 6 -0.88 -11.24 -10.47
N VAL A 7 -1.34 -10.85 -11.66
CA VAL A 7 -1.48 -9.44 -12.08
C VAL A 7 -2.41 -8.70 -11.11
N GLY A 8 -1.97 -7.54 -10.61
CA GLY A 8 -2.74 -6.72 -9.67
C GLY A 8 -2.80 -7.25 -8.24
N VAL A 9 -2.26 -8.44 -7.98
CA VAL A 9 -2.23 -9.06 -6.64
C VAL A 9 -0.90 -8.79 -5.98
N GLY A 10 0.20 -9.33 -6.51
CA GLY A 10 1.53 -9.17 -5.92
C GLY A 10 2.12 -7.77 -6.13
N THR A 11 1.84 -7.19 -7.30
CA THR A 11 2.26 -5.85 -7.69
C THR A 11 1.22 -5.17 -8.58
N ALA A 12 1.17 -3.85 -8.54
CA ALA A 12 0.38 -3.02 -9.45
C ALA A 12 1.09 -1.70 -9.74
N VAL A 13 0.89 -1.15 -10.95
CA VAL A 13 1.39 0.16 -11.36
C VAL A 13 0.27 0.89 -12.09
N ILE A 14 -0.05 2.10 -11.64
CA ILE A 14 -0.89 3.07 -12.34
C ILE A 14 0.05 4.12 -12.94
N PRO A 15 0.25 4.11 -14.27
CA PRO A 15 1.14 5.06 -14.95
C PRO A 15 0.58 6.48 -14.92
N ALA A 16 1.45 7.47 -15.16
CA ALA A 16 1.00 8.83 -15.43
C ALA A 16 0.16 8.88 -16.70
N ASP A 17 -0.95 9.62 -16.64
CA ASP A 17 -1.72 10.01 -17.80
C ASP A 17 -1.06 11.24 -18.46
N PHE A 18 -1.07 11.30 -19.79
CA PHE A 18 -0.50 12.44 -20.53
C PHE A 18 -1.29 13.73 -20.33
N GLU A 19 -2.58 13.63 -19.99
CA GLU A 19 -3.46 14.77 -19.70
C GLU A 19 -3.43 15.16 -18.21
N ASP A 20 -2.80 14.36 -17.35
CA ASP A 20 -2.63 14.68 -15.93
C ASP A 20 -1.47 15.67 -15.74
N SER A 21 -1.80 16.92 -15.43
CA SER A 21 -0.81 17.96 -15.13
C SER A 21 0.07 17.60 -13.93
N GLU A 22 -0.44 16.82 -12.98
CA GLU A 22 0.31 16.38 -11.80
C GLU A 22 1.18 15.15 -12.10
N ASN A 23 1.06 14.53 -13.28
CA ASN A 23 1.84 13.37 -13.71
C ASN A 23 1.97 12.30 -12.61
N ILE A 24 0.84 12.03 -11.92
CA ILE A 24 0.79 11.12 -10.78
C ILE A 24 1.06 9.71 -11.28
N THR A 25 1.93 8.99 -10.59
CA THR A 25 2.17 7.57 -10.86
C THR A 25 2.23 6.85 -9.54
N VAL A 26 1.56 5.71 -9.43
CA VAL A 26 1.58 4.90 -8.21
C VAL A 26 2.04 3.50 -8.54
N ALA A 27 3.01 2.99 -7.80
CA ALA A 27 3.39 1.59 -7.80
C ALA A 27 3.16 1.01 -6.41
N ALA A 28 2.59 -0.18 -6.31
CA ALA A 28 2.37 -0.89 -5.05
C ALA A 28 2.85 -2.34 -5.15
N VAL A 29 3.43 -2.84 -4.07
CA VAL A 29 3.82 -4.23 -3.88
C VAL A 29 3.29 -4.71 -2.53
N THR A 30 2.79 -5.94 -2.49
CA THR A 30 2.22 -6.53 -1.28
C THR A 30 2.86 -7.87 -0.94
N SER A 31 2.81 -8.20 0.34
CA SER A 31 3.27 -9.45 0.92
C SER A 31 2.32 -9.87 2.04
N GLY A 32 2.31 -11.15 2.41
CA GLY A 32 1.45 -11.67 3.47
C GLY A 32 0.76 -12.97 3.09
N THR A 33 -0.44 -13.19 3.63
CA THR A 33 -1.23 -14.39 3.37
C THR A 33 -1.71 -14.37 1.93
N GLY A 34 -1.08 -15.19 1.08
CA GLY A 34 -1.25 -15.09 -0.36
C GLY A 34 -2.71 -15.25 -0.83
N GLU A 35 -3.46 -16.21 -0.29
CA GLU A 35 -4.86 -16.43 -0.67
C GLU A 35 -5.69 -15.15 -0.47
N HIS A 36 -5.52 -14.50 0.69
CA HIS A 36 -6.20 -13.24 0.99
C HIS A 36 -5.78 -12.12 0.06
N MET A 37 -4.48 -11.99 -0.21
CA MET A 37 -3.99 -10.99 -1.18
C MET A 37 -4.66 -11.16 -2.55
N ALA A 38 -4.82 -12.41 -3.00
CA ALA A 38 -5.46 -12.72 -4.28
C ALA A 38 -6.94 -12.36 -4.27
N THR A 39 -7.66 -12.73 -3.22
CA THR A 39 -9.09 -12.44 -3.06
C THR A 39 -9.39 -10.94 -3.05
N THR A 40 -8.49 -10.11 -2.49
CA THR A 40 -8.70 -8.66 -2.36
C THR A 40 -8.10 -7.85 -3.50
N MET A 41 -7.43 -8.47 -4.48
CA MET A 41 -6.61 -7.78 -5.49
C MET A 41 -5.68 -6.73 -4.84
N ALA A 42 -4.94 -7.17 -3.83
CA ALA A 42 -4.35 -6.30 -2.82
C ALA A 42 -3.52 -5.12 -3.38
N SER A 43 -2.57 -5.39 -4.27
CA SER A 43 -1.70 -4.32 -4.80
C SER A 43 -2.47 -3.32 -5.66
N GLN A 44 -3.37 -3.80 -6.51
CA GLN A 44 -4.21 -2.94 -7.35
C GLN A 44 -5.07 -2.03 -6.48
N LYS A 45 -5.70 -2.58 -5.43
CA LYS A 45 -6.58 -1.81 -4.57
C LYS A 45 -5.82 -0.74 -3.79
N CYS A 46 -4.64 -1.06 -3.27
CA CYS A 46 -3.77 -0.08 -2.62
C CYS A 46 -3.34 1.04 -3.60
N ALA A 47 -2.93 0.66 -4.82
CA ALA A 47 -2.51 1.62 -5.83
C ALA A 47 -3.63 2.62 -6.17
N GLU A 48 -4.86 2.15 -6.37
CA GLU A 48 -6.02 2.99 -6.63
C GLU A 48 -6.34 3.94 -5.47
N ARG A 49 -6.29 3.44 -4.22
CA ARG A 49 -6.53 4.25 -3.02
C ARG A 49 -5.56 5.40 -2.91
N LEU A 50 -4.26 5.15 -3.16
CA LEU A 50 -3.23 6.18 -3.14
C LEU A 50 -3.27 7.12 -4.34
N TYR A 51 -3.60 6.61 -5.52
CA TYR A 51 -3.68 7.40 -6.74
C TYR A 51 -4.80 8.43 -6.65
N PHE A 52 -6.00 7.99 -6.25
CA PHE A 52 -7.17 8.86 -6.11
C PHE A 52 -7.26 9.53 -4.73
N CYS A 53 -6.37 9.22 -3.79
CA CYS A 53 -6.45 9.66 -2.40
C CYS A 53 -7.85 9.43 -1.79
N THR A 54 -8.31 8.18 -1.83
CA THR A 54 -9.63 7.80 -1.30
C THR A 54 -9.54 6.74 -0.22
N LYS A 55 -10.56 6.69 0.63
CA LYS A 55 -10.82 5.62 1.59
C LYS A 55 -12.19 5.01 1.37
N ARG A 56 -12.43 3.82 1.96
CA ARG A 56 -13.74 3.18 1.92
C ARG A 56 -14.72 3.89 2.85
N GLY A 57 -15.69 4.59 2.26
CA GLY A 57 -16.78 5.27 2.95
C GLY A 57 -17.96 4.36 3.27
N ARG A 58 -18.99 4.95 3.88
CA ARG A 58 -20.24 4.26 4.21
C ARG A 58 -20.91 3.71 2.95
N GLY A 59 -21.44 2.50 3.03
CA GLY A 59 -22.09 1.84 1.90
C GLY A 59 -21.13 1.41 0.78
N GLY A 60 -19.81 1.41 1.02
CA GLY A 60 -18.80 1.01 0.03
C GLY A 60 -18.41 2.10 -0.97
N THR A 61 -18.79 3.36 -0.71
CA THR A 61 -18.38 4.49 -1.55
C THR A 61 -16.88 4.79 -1.41
N ASN A 62 -16.33 5.52 -2.36
CA ASN A 62 -14.99 6.11 -2.22
C ASN A 62 -15.17 7.53 -1.68
N THR A 63 -14.53 7.84 -0.56
CA THR A 63 -14.51 9.18 0.04
C THR A 63 -13.10 9.73 -0.05
N GLU A 64 -12.97 10.98 -0.47
CA GLU A 64 -11.69 11.68 -0.54
C GLU A 64 -11.03 11.77 0.84
N THR A 65 -9.71 11.64 0.86
CA THR A 65 -8.90 11.70 2.07
C THR A 65 -7.43 12.03 1.73
N ASN A 66 -6.53 11.98 2.72
CA ASN A 66 -5.08 12.07 2.52
C ASN A 66 -4.46 10.67 2.32
N GLU A 67 -3.18 10.62 1.91
CA GLU A 67 -2.49 9.34 1.65
C GLU A 67 -2.36 8.44 2.87
N GLU A 68 -2.23 9.01 4.07
CA GLU A 68 -2.10 8.25 5.32
C GLU A 68 -3.39 7.47 5.61
N GLU A 69 -4.53 8.16 5.63
CA GLU A 69 -5.84 7.54 5.79
C GLU A 69 -6.20 6.57 4.65
N ALA A 70 -5.72 6.83 3.43
CA ALA A 70 -5.90 5.91 2.31
C ALA A 70 -5.16 4.57 2.55
N MET A 71 -3.94 4.63 3.09
CA MET A 71 -3.15 3.44 3.44
C MET A 71 -3.76 2.67 4.61
N GLU A 72 -4.17 3.38 5.66
CA GLU A 72 -4.89 2.78 6.78
C GLU A 72 -6.19 2.11 6.33
N SER A 73 -7.00 2.80 5.53
CA SER A 73 -8.27 2.27 5.02
C SER A 73 -8.08 1.07 4.10
N PHE A 74 -7.01 1.04 3.31
CA PHE A 74 -6.67 -0.13 2.51
C PHE A 74 -6.49 -1.37 3.42
N VAL A 75 -5.67 -1.27 4.47
CA VAL A 75 -5.42 -2.42 5.34
C VAL A 75 -6.65 -2.79 6.16
N LEU A 76 -7.31 -1.82 6.80
CA LEU A 76 -8.44 -2.09 7.68
C LEU A 76 -9.72 -2.45 6.92
N ASN A 77 -10.09 -1.67 5.89
CA ASN A 77 -11.40 -1.80 5.26
C ASN A 77 -11.39 -2.63 3.98
N ASP A 78 -10.36 -2.49 3.13
CA ASP A 78 -10.31 -3.23 1.87
C ASP A 78 -9.70 -4.63 2.03
N PHE A 79 -8.80 -4.82 3.01
CA PHE A 79 -8.20 -6.12 3.31
C PHE A 79 -8.86 -6.82 4.50
N MET A 80 -8.74 -6.30 5.72
CA MET A 80 -9.20 -7.00 6.94
C MET A 80 -10.72 -7.21 6.99
N GLU A 81 -11.51 -6.20 6.63
CA GLU A 81 -12.98 -6.32 6.58
C GLU A 81 -13.50 -7.00 5.30
N HIS A 82 -12.62 -7.41 4.39
CA HIS A 82 -13.06 -8.14 3.20
C HIS A 82 -13.70 -9.47 3.61
N PRO A 83 -14.91 -9.84 3.12
CA PRO A 83 -15.59 -11.06 3.54
C PRO A 83 -14.77 -12.34 3.34
N GLY A 84 -13.96 -12.39 2.28
CA GLY A 84 -13.04 -13.50 2.01
C GLY A 84 -11.79 -13.57 2.90
N VAL A 85 -11.51 -12.52 3.68
CA VAL A 85 -10.42 -12.48 4.66
C VAL A 85 -10.99 -12.70 6.06
N LYS A 86 -11.96 -11.88 6.48
CA LYS A 86 -12.50 -11.92 7.85
C LYS A 86 -13.21 -13.23 8.20
N ASN A 87 -13.83 -13.90 7.22
CA ASN A 87 -14.53 -15.16 7.42
C ASN A 87 -13.66 -16.38 7.04
N SER A 88 -12.38 -16.17 6.73
CA SER A 88 -11.45 -17.24 6.40
C SER A 88 -10.96 -17.95 7.66
N HIS A 89 -10.55 -19.22 7.52
CA HIS A 89 -9.89 -19.98 8.60
C HIS A 89 -8.42 -19.58 8.80
N SER A 90 -7.81 -18.92 7.82
CA SER A 90 -6.43 -18.45 7.87
C SER A 90 -6.36 -17.04 8.45
N ALA A 91 -5.28 -16.71 9.16
CA ALA A 91 -5.06 -15.36 9.66
C ALA A 91 -4.81 -14.36 8.52
N GLY A 92 -5.54 -13.25 8.53
CA GLY A 92 -5.38 -12.13 7.60
C GLY A 92 -4.15 -11.31 7.92
N ALA A 93 -3.06 -11.51 7.17
CA ALA A 93 -1.81 -10.80 7.33
C ALA A 93 -1.40 -10.16 6.01
N ILE A 94 -1.11 -8.85 6.04
CA ILE A 94 -0.66 -8.09 4.88
C ILE A 94 0.37 -7.04 5.28
N GLY A 95 1.40 -6.92 4.44
CA GLY A 95 2.29 -5.77 4.39
C GLY A 95 2.29 -5.21 2.98
N VAL A 96 2.20 -3.89 2.86
CA VAL A 96 2.23 -3.17 1.60
C VAL A 96 3.30 -2.10 1.61
N MET A 97 4.00 -1.95 0.49
CA MET A 97 4.86 -0.82 0.21
C MET A 97 4.41 -0.21 -1.12
N ALA A 98 4.29 1.11 -1.15
CA ALA A 98 3.87 1.82 -2.33
C ALA A 98 4.72 3.08 -2.54
N VAL A 99 4.83 3.51 -3.78
CA VAL A 99 5.49 4.77 -4.15
C VAL A 99 4.49 5.58 -4.97
N LYS A 100 4.20 6.80 -4.50
CA LYS A 100 3.48 7.81 -5.26
C LYS A 100 4.48 8.83 -5.80
N LYS A 101 4.63 8.89 -7.11
CA LYS A 101 5.42 9.90 -7.81
C LYS A 101 4.52 11.11 -8.12
N MET A 102 5.09 12.29 -7.91
CA MET A 102 4.55 13.60 -8.27
C MET A 102 5.67 14.42 -8.95
N PRO A 103 5.42 15.61 -9.51
CA PRO A 103 6.42 16.33 -10.29
C PRO A 103 7.66 16.71 -9.47
N LYS A 104 7.48 16.96 -8.16
CA LYS A 104 8.56 17.37 -7.24
C LYS A 104 9.28 16.21 -6.54
N GLY A 105 8.90 14.96 -6.84
CA GLY A 105 9.58 13.78 -6.31
C GLY A 105 8.65 12.63 -5.95
N TYR A 106 9.05 11.84 -4.95
CA TYR A 106 8.42 10.59 -4.59
C TYR A 106 7.99 10.58 -3.13
N PHE A 107 6.87 9.94 -2.86
CA PHE A 107 6.47 9.56 -1.51
C PHE A 107 6.40 8.04 -1.43
N LEU A 108 7.32 7.44 -0.70
CA LEU A 108 7.25 6.03 -0.33
C LEU A 108 6.34 5.89 0.90
N HIS A 109 5.36 5.01 0.81
CA HIS A 109 4.45 4.63 1.87
C HIS A 109 4.64 3.16 2.21
N PHE A 110 4.45 2.80 3.47
CA PHE A 110 4.23 1.42 3.87
C PHE A 110 3.11 1.35 4.90
N ALA A 111 2.40 0.22 4.90
CA ALA A 111 1.47 -0.13 5.96
C ALA A 111 1.44 -1.65 6.13
N HIS A 112 1.25 -2.13 7.35
CA HIS A 112 1.10 -3.55 7.63
C HIS A 112 0.31 -3.82 8.91
N ASN A 113 -0.32 -4.99 8.98
CA ASN A 113 -0.90 -5.54 10.21
C ASN A 113 -0.15 -6.79 10.72
N THR A 114 0.99 -7.11 10.11
CA THR A 114 1.88 -8.19 10.54
C THR A 114 2.67 -7.81 11.79
N ASP A 115 3.15 -8.80 12.55
CA ASP A 115 4.04 -8.59 13.70
C ASP A 115 5.23 -7.69 13.38
N SER A 116 5.79 -7.88 12.18
CA SER A 116 6.86 -7.03 11.65
C SER A 116 6.87 -6.97 10.13
N PHE A 117 7.47 -5.91 9.60
CA PHE A 117 7.65 -5.68 8.18
C PHE A 117 9.00 -5.01 7.93
N ALA A 118 9.91 -5.73 7.26
CA ALA A 118 11.23 -5.24 6.93
C ALA A 118 11.20 -4.51 5.58
N LEU A 119 11.68 -3.27 5.54
CA LEU A 119 11.74 -2.48 4.32
C LEU A 119 13.05 -1.71 4.21
N ALA A 120 13.41 -1.38 2.98
CA ALA A 120 14.54 -0.52 2.67
C ALA A 120 14.16 0.46 1.55
N SER A 121 14.74 1.65 1.59
CA SER A 121 14.59 2.67 0.56
C SER A 121 15.93 3.33 0.26
N MET A 122 16.18 3.67 -1.00
CA MET A 122 17.37 4.39 -1.42
C MET A 122 17.03 5.29 -2.60
N HIS A 123 17.37 6.55 -2.50
CA HIS A 123 17.39 7.50 -3.61
C HIS A 123 18.79 7.53 -4.24
N SER A 124 18.90 7.84 -5.54
CA SER A 124 20.17 7.84 -6.28
C SER A 124 21.23 8.79 -5.72
N GLY A 125 20.83 9.86 -5.04
CA GLY A 125 21.73 10.78 -4.35
C GLY A 125 22.19 10.32 -2.96
N GLU A 126 21.71 9.17 -2.46
CA GLU A 126 22.13 8.63 -1.17
C GLU A 126 23.34 7.71 -1.30
N ARG A 127 24.21 7.72 -0.30
CA ARG A 127 25.40 6.85 -0.26
C ARG A 127 25.09 5.43 0.21
N GLU A 128 23.98 5.24 0.92
CA GLU A 128 23.58 4.00 1.55
C GLU A 128 22.04 3.90 1.62
N PRO A 129 21.47 2.69 1.61
CA PRO A 129 20.05 2.51 1.81
C PRO A 129 19.64 2.80 3.26
N LYS A 130 18.41 3.28 3.45
CA LYS A 130 17.76 3.38 4.76
C LYS A 130 16.88 2.16 4.98
N CYS A 131 17.24 1.35 5.96
CA CYS A 131 16.56 0.11 6.32
C CYS A 131 15.80 0.27 7.63
N VAL A 132 14.58 -0.26 7.68
CA VAL A 132 13.72 -0.22 8.87
C VAL A 132 13.09 -1.60 9.07
N MET A 133 13.10 -2.06 10.32
CA MET A 133 12.26 -3.18 10.76
C MET A 133 11.06 -2.59 11.49
N SER A 134 9.95 -2.42 10.77
CA SER A 134 8.70 -1.94 11.37
C SER A 134 8.07 -3.06 12.19
N ARG A 135 7.52 -2.71 13.36
CA ARG A 135 6.90 -3.68 14.29
C ARG A 135 5.58 -3.14 14.81
N ILE A 136 4.60 -4.01 14.96
CA ILE A 136 3.36 -3.68 15.63
C ILE A 136 3.63 -3.51 17.14
N GLY A 137 3.33 -2.33 17.67
CA GLY A 137 3.43 -2.05 19.10
C GLY A 137 2.18 -2.53 19.85
N ASP A 138 2.17 -2.34 21.18
CA ASP A 138 1.12 -2.87 22.07
C ASP A 138 -0.31 -2.35 21.79
N SER A 139 -0.47 -1.30 20.99
CA SER A 139 -1.74 -0.61 20.73
C SER A 139 -2.21 -0.61 19.27
N GLY A 140 -1.44 -1.19 18.33
CA GLY A 140 -1.70 -1.04 16.89
C GLY A 140 -2.45 -2.23 16.28
N VAL A 141 -3.50 -1.97 15.50
CA VAL A 141 -4.07 -2.94 14.54
C VAL A 141 -3.39 -2.80 13.16
N VAL A 142 -2.85 -1.61 12.90
CA VAL A 142 -2.13 -1.23 11.69
C VAL A 142 -0.94 -0.36 12.10
N VAL A 143 0.19 -0.59 11.44
CA VAL A 143 1.35 0.32 11.49
C VAL A 143 1.56 0.86 10.10
N GLN A 144 1.84 2.16 10.01
CA GLN A 144 2.14 2.83 8.77
C GLN A 144 3.32 3.78 8.92
N GLY A 145 3.90 4.14 7.79
CA GLY A 145 4.95 5.14 7.73
C GLY A 145 5.33 5.41 6.30
N GLY A 146 6.36 6.23 6.13
CA GLY A 146 6.79 6.57 4.80
C GLY A 146 7.97 7.52 4.79
N ARG A 147 8.39 7.84 3.57
CA ARG A 147 9.54 8.71 3.32
C ARG A 147 9.30 9.54 2.07
N LYS A 148 9.41 10.85 2.22
CA LYS A 148 9.38 11.81 1.12
C LYS A 148 10.79 11.97 0.56
N ILE A 149 10.93 11.89 -0.75
CA ILE A 149 12.18 12.06 -1.49
C ILE A 149 11.93 13.17 -2.50
N ARG A 150 12.64 14.29 -2.36
CA ARG A 150 12.57 15.39 -3.32
C ARG A 150 13.56 15.15 -4.45
N VAL A 151 13.12 15.36 -5.68
CA VAL A 151 13.98 15.35 -6.86
C VAL A 151 14.17 16.79 -7.30
N GLU A 152 15.40 17.16 -7.66
CA GLU A 152 15.76 18.49 -8.18
C GLU A 152 15.35 18.65 -9.64
#